data_AF-A0A2G5UVX4-F1
#
_entry.id   AF-A0A2G5UVX4-F1
#
_cell.length_a   1.000
_cell.length_b   1.000
_cell.length_c   1.000
_cell.angle_alpha   90.00
_cell.angle_beta   90.00
_cell.angle_gamma   90.00
#
_symmetry.space_group_name_H-M   'P 1'
#
loop_
_entity.id
_entity.type
_entity.pdbx_description
1 polymer ?
#
loop_
_entity_poly.entity_id
_entity_poly.type
_entity_poly.pdbx_seq_one_letter_code
_entity_poly.pdbx_strand_id
1 'polypeptide(L)'
;MNQRENVADQHLKLATHAYILQELGSAIDDKIFDDPKTNQMEKIQKILDNSDYQLRMYGSAEELAQNLQIYRNFPESYRFFGNEFEPCDNTVTIYKSLKGTEYVCKNDLFVLLQQFAFENFLDAFPGSNIEDIRFKIVSALRITESKLSKKIEFVKHNPKVIDEIQKELKEFAKIAKIDLDQLESELASGNFANLLARLKMCNIRDNWEHSHELLSLIRIYQSLPRGKKGPEMAHFLLSSVIIKCFTTIFNQRPEMFKTFTENYKGPIAVRLFVDGDQKFMFKAEIVDAINRTTGNKVDFKDEGHKIETISMEKVQEKFGGRIKNIEFILTPILRAKHRVVPIREFDSDQFCILALDAFFEFFRRLIFGIKMFRKYRDPTCEFFPVFFDAFTKKTFLPDHKNVYFLRDKLIREIFLYVGPKYEFPHKDVRNSKKDGFTVQNLNNELAHLSLTESFPEIQNYAEIVYSEVDKNKKGDVLRTCDLFDAIEQCLLISVLENHPKVSEKFVTGQLPVVFCQELPWVANGLGN
;
A
#
# COMPACT_ATOMS: atom_id res chain seq x y z
N MET A 1 -9.02 6.54 26.87
CA MET A 1 -8.36 5.50 26.04
C MET A 1 -9.21 5.00 24.87
N ASN A 2 -10.55 5.16 24.85
CA ASN A 2 -11.43 4.58 23.81
C ASN A 2 -11.96 5.56 22.74
N GLN A 3 -11.13 6.46 22.20
CA GLN A 3 -11.52 7.34 21.07
C GLN A 3 -10.45 7.45 19.96
N ARG A 4 -9.38 6.64 20.05
CA ARG A 4 -8.33 6.58 19.01
C ARG A 4 -8.76 5.78 17.76
N GLU A 5 -9.85 5.02 17.81
CA GLU A 5 -10.15 3.96 16.83
C GLU A 5 -10.99 4.38 15.61
N ASN A 6 -11.68 5.52 15.64
CA ASN A 6 -12.80 5.75 14.71
C ASN A 6 -12.45 6.23 13.27
N VAL A 7 -11.17 6.25 12.89
CA VAL A 7 -10.71 6.73 11.56
C VAL A 7 -9.80 5.75 10.84
N ALA A 8 -9.29 4.74 11.57
CA ALA A 8 -8.65 3.58 10.97
C ALA A 8 -9.59 2.82 10.03
N ASP A 9 -10.90 3.08 10.12
CA ASP A 9 -11.95 2.31 9.46
C ASP A 9 -12.07 2.57 7.98
N GLN A 10 -11.89 3.81 7.51
CA GLN A 10 -11.96 4.10 6.07
C GLN A 10 -10.72 3.57 5.33
N HIS A 11 -9.53 3.72 5.93
CA HIS A 11 -8.31 3.14 5.37
C HIS A 11 -8.37 1.60 5.39
N LEU A 12 -8.85 1.01 6.49
CA LEU A 12 -9.11 -0.43 6.59
C LEU A 12 -10.13 -0.90 5.55
N LYS A 13 -11.24 -0.18 5.36
CA LYS A 13 -12.28 -0.49 4.38
C LYS A 13 -11.72 -0.55 2.96
N LEU A 14 -11.02 0.50 2.54
CA LEU A 14 -10.44 0.57 1.21
C LEU A 14 -9.34 -0.49 1.01
N ALA A 15 -8.49 -0.70 2.01
CA ALA A 15 -7.50 -1.77 1.98
C ALA A 15 -8.15 -3.17 1.89
N THR A 16 -9.26 -3.39 2.59
CA THR A 16 -10.00 -4.66 2.57
C THR A 16 -10.59 -4.94 1.20
N HIS A 17 -11.24 -3.94 0.58
CA HIS A 17 -11.77 -4.06 -0.79
C HIS A 17 -10.68 -4.22 -1.85
N ALA A 18 -9.51 -3.61 -1.67
CA ALA A 18 -8.38 -3.78 -2.56
C ALA A 18 -7.68 -5.15 -2.38
N TYR A 19 -7.66 -5.67 -1.15
CA TYR A 19 -7.02 -6.95 -0.82
C TYR A 19 -7.87 -8.14 -1.28
N ILE A 20 -9.17 -8.12 -0.97
CA ILE A 20 -10.12 -9.18 -1.34
C ILE A 20 -10.33 -9.18 -2.87
N LEU A 21 -10.58 -10.36 -3.45
CA LEU A 21 -10.89 -10.47 -4.87
C LEU A 21 -12.16 -9.67 -5.17
N GLN A 22 -12.13 -8.87 -6.23
CA GLN A 22 -13.22 -7.97 -6.59
C GLN A 22 -14.55 -8.72 -6.73
N GLU A 23 -14.52 -9.94 -7.27
CA GLU A 23 -15.70 -10.82 -7.44
C GLU A 23 -16.35 -11.24 -6.12
N LEU A 24 -15.61 -11.19 -5.01
CA LEU A 24 -16.09 -11.49 -3.67
C LEU A 24 -16.42 -10.23 -2.87
N GLY A 25 -16.26 -9.03 -3.46
CA GLY A 25 -16.45 -7.76 -2.77
C GLY A 25 -17.88 -7.53 -2.27
N SER A 26 -18.88 -8.13 -2.92
CA SER A 26 -20.28 -8.07 -2.47
C SER A 26 -20.53 -8.82 -1.16
N ALA A 27 -19.62 -9.69 -0.73
CA ALA A 27 -19.69 -10.38 0.56
C ALA A 27 -19.25 -9.50 1.74
N ILE A 28 -18.73 -8.30 1.47
CA ILE A 28 -18.29 -7.34 2.49
C ILE A 28 -19.46 -6.39 2.79
N ASP A 29 -20.00 -6.46 4.01
CA ASP A 29 -20.97 -5.46 4.48
C ASP A 29 -20.25 -4.20 4.95
N ASP A 30 -20.31 -3.16 4.11
CA ASP A 30 -19.68 -1.87 4.35
C ASP A 30 -20.12 -1.20 5.66
N LYS A 31 -21.33 -1.50 6.17
CA LYS A 31 -21.83 -0.92 7.42
C LYS A 31 -21.02 -1.37 8.64
N ILE A 32 -20.27 -2.46 8.53
CA ILE A 32 -19.41 -2.96 9.60
C ILE A 32 -18.28 -1.96 9.89
N PHE A 33 -17.77 -1.27 8.87
CA PHE A 33 -16.72 -0.27 9.05
C PHE A 33 -17.23 0.98 9.77
N ASP A 34 -18.49 1.33 9.57
CA ASP A 34 -19.11 2.54 10.14
C ASP A 34 -19.45 2.42 11.64
N ASP A 35 -19.30 1.25 12.25
CA ASP A 35 -19.58 1.03 13.68
C ASP A 35 -18.42 1.51 14.57
N PRO A 36 -18.57 2.63 15.30
CA PRO A 36 -17.50 3.20 16.11
C PRO A 36 -17.19 2.41 17.39
N LYS A 37 -18.01 1.41 17.73
CA LYS A 37 -17.89 0.63 18.99
C LYS A 37 -17.15 -0.69 18.80
N THR A 38 -16.90 -1.08 17.55
CA THR A 38 -16.28 -2.36 17.21
C THR A 38 -14.81 -2.12 16.88
N ASN A 39 -13.89 -2.85 17.51
CA ASN A 39 -12.47 -2.75 17.16
C ASN A 39 -12.17 -3.41 15.80
N GLN A 40 -10.97 -3.17 15.25
CA GLN A 40 -10.58 -3.70 13.94
C GLN A 40 -10.70 -5.24 13.84
N MET A 41 -10.33 -5.99 14.89
CA MET A 41 -10.37 -7.45 14.86
C MET A 41 -11.82 -7.96 14.82
N GLU A 42 -12.69 -7.40 15.67
CA GLU A 42 -14.11 -7.72 15.69
C GLU A 42 -14.81 -7.33 14.39
N LYS A 43 -14.41 -6.22 13.74
CA LYS A 43 -14.91 -5.83 12.40
C LYS A 43 -14.57 -6.90 11.36
N ILE A 44 -13.31 -7.35 11.34
CA ILE A 44 -12.85 -8.38 10.41
C ILE A 44 -13.59 -9.71 10.69
N GLN A 45 -13.76 -10.10 11.95
CA GLN A 45 -14.54 -11.29 12.31
C GLN A 45 -15.98 -11.18 11.81
N LYS A 46 -16.67 -10.06 12.03
CA LYS A 46 -18.03 -9.82 11.52
C LYS A 46 -18.10 -9.90 9.99
N ILE A 47 -17.09 -9.38 9.28
CA ILE A 47 -17.03 -9.48 7.80
C ILE A 47 -16.96 -10.94 7.37
N LEU A 48 -16.14 -11.76 8.03
CA LEU A 48 -16.04 -13.18 7.73
C LEU A 48 -17.34 -13.93 8.05
N ASP A 49 -17.94 -13.68 9.22
CA ASP A 49 -19.17 -14.33 9.66
C ASP A 49 -20.36 -13.99 8.76
N ASN A 50 -20.45 -12.74 8.28
CA ASN A 50 -21.53 -12.26 7.42
C ASN A 50 -21.31 -12.56 5.93
N SER A 51 -20.19 -13.18 5.56
CA SER A 51 -19.83 -13.40 4.15
C SER A 51 -20.58 -14.54 3.45
N ASP A 52 -21.50 -15.22 4.12
CA ASP A 52 -22.09 -16.49 3.67
C ASP A 52 -21.02 -17.47 3.15
N TYR A 53 -19.95 -17.56 3.94
CA TYR A 53 -18.77 -18.38 3.68
C TYR A 53 -17.98 -18.03 2.40
N GLN A 54 -18.27 -16.93 1.71
CA GLN A 54 -17.54 -16.54 0.49
C GLN A 54 -16.08 -16.16 0.76
N LEU A 55 -15.75 -15.71 1.98
CA LEU A 55 -14.42 -15.22 2.34
C LEU A 55 -13.52 -16.25 3.05
N ARG A 56 -13.89 -17.54 3.07
CA ARG A 56 -13.14 -18.59 3.79
C ARG A 56 -11.70 -18.81 3.31
N MET A 57 -11.38 -18.43 2.06
CA MET A 57 -10.00 -18.52 1.55
C MET A 57 -9.02 -17.63 2.32
N TYR A 58 -9.53 -16.56 2.95
CA TYR A 58 -8.73 -15.59 3.70
C TYR A 58 -8.33 -16.06 5.10
N GLY A 59 -8.79 -17.24 5.53
CA GLY A 59 -8.45 -17.82 6.83
C GLY A 59 -9.28 -17.26 7.98
N SER A 60 -8.68 -17.26 9.17
CA SER A 60 -9.24 -16.64 10.38
C SER A 60 -9.22 -15.11 10.34
N ALA A 61 -9.96 -14.46 11.25
CA ALA A 61 -9.93 -13.01 11.39
C ALA A 61 -8.52 -12.50 11.72
N GLU A 62 -7.78 -13.22 12.54
CA GLU A 62 -6.40 -12.89 12.90
C GLU A 62 -5.47 -12.95 11.68
N GLU A 63 -5.60 -14.00 10.87
CA GLU A 63 -4.82 -14.14 9.63
C GLU A 63 -5.15 -13.04 8.63
N LEU A 64 -6.43 -12.72 8.43
CA LEU A 64 -6.83 -11.64 7.53
C LEU A 64 -6.36 -10.28 8.06
N ALA A 65 -6.47 -10.01 9.36
CA ALA A 65 -5.99 -8.78 9.98
C ALA A 65 -4.48 -8.58 9.80
N GLN A 66 -3.68 -9.62 10.04
CA GLN A 66 -2.23 -9.59 9.83
C GLN A 66 -1.89 -9.31 8.36
N ASN A 67 -2.57 -9.97 7.42
CA ASN A 67 -2.34 -9.76 6.00
C ASN A 67 -2.75 -8.36 5.53
N LEU A 68 -3.87 -7.82 6.03
CA LEU A 68 -4.29 -6.45 5.74
C LEU A 68 -3.29 -5.43 6.30
N GLN A 69 -2.74 -5.68 7.49
CA GLN A 69 -1.70 -4.84 8.08
C GLN A 69 -0.44 -4.82 7.20
N ILE A 70 0.01 -5.97 6.67
CA ILE A 70 1.13 -6.02 5.73
C ILE A 70 0.78 -5.28 4.44
N TYR A 71 -0.38 -5.58 3.83
CA TYR A 71 -0.77 -5.08 2.52
C TYR A 71 -0.91 -3.56 2.48
N ARG A 72 -1.47 -2.94 3.53
CA ARG A 72 -1.73 -1.49 3.56
C ARG A 72 -0.53 -0.64 3.99
N ASN A 73 0.49 -1.25 4.59
CA ASN A 73 1.60 -0.55 5.21
C ASN A 73 2.76 -0.27 4.22
N PHE A 74 2.60 0.76 3.39
CA PHE A 74 3.63 1.19 2.45
C PHE A 74 3.59 2.70 2.18
N PRO A 75 4.73 3.32 1.79
CA PRO A 75 4.77 4.76 1.53
C PRO A 75 3.72 5.22 0.52
N GLU A 76 3.03 6.31 0.83
CA GLU A 76 1.92 6.86 0.03
C GLU A 76 0.72 5.90 -0.18
N SER A 77 0.49 4.91 0.70
CA SER A 77 -0.68 4.01 0.59
C SER A 77 -2.01 4.75 0.51
N TYR A 78 -2.10 5.91 1.16
CA TYR A 78 -3.29 6.75 1.07
C TYR A 78 -3.60 7.22 -0.38
N ARG A 79 -2.56 7.44 -1.19
CA ARG A 79 -2.72 7.81 -2.60
C ARG A 79 -3.14 6.60 -3.42
N PHE A 80 -2.57 5.43 -3.14
CA PHE A 80 -2.94 4.18 -3.81
C PHE A 80 -4.42 3.84 -3.59
N PHE A 81 -4.91 3.98 -2.36
CA PHE A 81 -6.31 3.70 -2.02
C PHE A 81 -7.28 4.85 -2.34
N GLY A 82 -6.77 6.02 -2.74
CA GLY A 82 -7.60 7.17 -3.12
C GLY A 82 -8.21 7.94 -1.93
N ASN A 83 -7.56 7.92 -0.77
CA ASN A 83 -8.00 8.59 0.46
C ASN A 83 -7.00 9.66 0.93
N GLU A 84 -6.68 10.61 0.05
CA GLU A 84 -5.65 11.64 0.26
C GLU A 84 -5.83 12.49 1.52
N PHE A 85 -7.07 12.74 1.91
CA PHE A 85 -7.42 13.58 3.07
C PHE A 85 -7.77 12.78 4.32
N GLU A 86 -7.71 11.45 4.25
CA GLU A 86 -7.91 10.59 5.40
C GLU A 86 -6.59 10.39 6.16
N PRO A 87 -6.65 10.27 7.49
CA PRO A 87 -5.52 9.84 8.29
C PRO A 87 -4.91 8.53 7.79
N CYS A 88 -3.58 8.52 7.68
CA CYS A 88 -2.82 7.33 7.35
C CYS A 88 -2.35 6.64 8.65
N ASP A 89 -2.53 5.32 8.75
CA ASP A 89 -2.13 4.48 9.88
C ASP A 89 -0.85 3.65 9.59
N ASN A 90 -0.10 4.03 8.54
CA ASN A 90 1.15 3.37 8.20
C ASN A 90 2.20 3.51 9.30
N THR A 91 3.02 2.47 9.41
CA THR A 91 4.23 2.48 10.21
C THR A 91 5.37 3.05 9.39
N VAL A 92 6.06 4.05 9.94
CA VAL A 92 7.25 4.64 9.33
C VAL A 92 8.34 3.58 9.23
N THR A 93 8.84 3.34 8.02
CA THR A 93 9.89 2.34 7.80
C THR A 93 11.27 2.99 7.84
N ILE A 94 12.15 2.45 8.68
CA ILE A 94 13.57 2.81 8.70
C ILE A 94 14.32 1.81 7.83
N TYR A 95 14.83 2.29 6.71
CA TYR A 95 15.57 1.50 5.74
C TYR A 95 17.06 1.54 6.04
N LYS A 96 17.78 0.45 5.75
CA LYS A 96 19.25 0.43 5.82
C LYS A 96 19.83 0.55 4.43
N SER A 97 20.90 1.31 4.26
CA SER A 97 21.70 1.28 3.03
C SER A 97 22.59 0.04 3.01
N LEU A 98 23.18 -0.27 1.84
CA LEU A 98 24.23 -1.30 1.73
C LEU A 98 25.41 -1.05 2.69
N LYS A 99 25.63 0.19 3.11
CA LYS A 99 26.68 0.58 4.06
C LYS A 99 26.21 0.50 5.53
N GLY A 100 24.99 0.02 5.78
CA GLY A 100 24.40 -0.08 7.11
C GLY A 100 23.91 1.25 7.70
N THR A 101 23.90 2.34 6.92
CA THR A 101 23.38 3.65 7.39
C THR A 101 21.86 3.67 7.28
N GLU A 102 21.19 4.25 8.28
CA GLU A 102 19.73 4.29 8.35
C GLU A 102 19.15 5.50 7.61
N TYR A 103 18.03 5.28 6.90
CA TYR A 103 17.34 6.24 6.06
C TYR A 103 15.83 6.13 6.24
N VAL A 104 15.12 7.25 5.99
CA VAL A 104 13.66 7.30 5.97
C VAL A 104 13.22 7.94 4.66
N CYS A 105 12.14 7.42 4.06
CA CYS A 105 11.51 8.04 2.90
C CYS A 105 10.89 9.39 3.31
N LYS A 106 11.10 10.45 2.53
CA LYS A 106 10.57 11.79 2.90
C LYS A 106 9.06 11.80 3.07
N ASN A 107 8.31 11.04 2.27
CA ASN A 107 6.86 10.91 2.40
C ASN A 107 6.43 10.31 3.77
N ASP A 108 7.18 9.34 4.29
CA ASP A 108 6.88 8.73 5.59
C ASP A 108 7.07 9.72 6.76
N LEU A 109 7.88 10.78 6.58
CA LEU A 109 8.01 11.84 7.58
C LEU A 109 6.72 12.63 7.78
N PHE A 110 5.86 12.73 6.76
CA PHE A 110 4.54 13.37 6.89
C PHE A 110 3.59 12.49 7.70
N VAL A 111 3.68 11.17 7.57
CA VAL A 111 2.93 10.22 8.41
C VAL A 111 3.38 10.33 9.86
N LEU A 112 4.70 10.42 10.11
CA LEU A 112 5.24 10.63 11.45
C LEU A 112 4.74 11.94 12.09
N LEU A 113 4.76 13.04 11.32
CA LEU A 113 4.25 14.33 11.79
C LEU A 113 2.76 14.30 12.07
N GLN A 114 1.98 13.58 11.27
CA GLN A 114 0.55 13.36 11.52
C GLN A 114 0.34 12.66 12.87
N GLN A 115 1.09 11.59 13.15
CA GLN A 115 0.99 10.85 14.42
C GLN A 115 1.33 11.74 15.61
N PHE A 116 2.46 12.46 15.57
CA PHE A 116 2.81 13.40 16.62
C PHE A 116 1.79 14.53 16.77
N ALA A 117 1.24 15.04 15.67
CA ALA A 117 0.22 16.08 15.72
C ALA A 117 -1.08 15.57 16.36
N PHE A 118 -1.51 14.34 16.07
CA PHE A 118 -2.68 13.74 16.74
C PHE A 118 -2.44 13.54 18.24
N GLU A 119 -1.24 13.15 18.65
CA GLU A 119 -0.90 12.98 20.06
C GLU A 119 -0.92 14.29 20.85
N ASN A 120 -0.64 15.42 20.20
CA ASN A 120 -0.44 16.70 20.90
C ASN A 120 -1.60 17.70 20.70
N PHE A 121 -2.21 17.76 19.52
CA PHE A 121 -3.23 18.77 19.21
C PHE A 121 -4.66 18.35 19.55
N LEU A 122 -4.98 17.04 19.63
CA LEU A 122 -6.37 16.61 19.87
C LEU A 122 -6.89 17.10 21.23
N ASP A 123 -6.03 17.15 22.26
CA ASP A 123 -6.40 17.63 23.59
C ASP A 123 -6.25 19.15 23.77
N ALA A 124 -5.67 19.85 22.78
CA ALA A 124 -5.44 21.29 22.85
C ALA A 124 -6.72 22.11 22.59
N PHE A 125 -7.78 21.49 22.07
CA PHE A 125 -9.01 22.17 21.65
C PHE A 125 -10.26 21.52 22.22
N PRO A 126 -10.54 21.72 23.53
CA PRO A 126 -11.75 21.18 24.16
C PRO A 126 -13.01 21.74 23.48
N GLY A 127 -13.96 20.86 23.15
CA GLY A 127 -15.23 21.23 22.50
C GLY A 127 -15.21 21.23 20.97
N SER A 128 -14.06 21.06 20.33
CA SER A 128 -13.97 20.85 18.88
C SER A 128 -14.26 19.41 18.49
N ASN A 129 -14.82 19.22 17.29
CA ASN A 129 -15.02 17.88 16.73
C ASN A 129 -13.64 17.27 16.41
N ILE A 130 -13.31 16.13 17.04
CA ILE A 130 -12.03 15.42 16.84
C ILE A 130 -11.77 15.13 15.36
N GLU A 131 -12.81 14.76 14.61
CA GLU A 131 -12.70 14.45 13.18
C GLU A 131 -12.35 15.68 12.35
N ASP A 132 -12.89 16.84 12.72
CA ASP A 132 -12.53 18.09 12.08
C ASP A 132 -11.07 18.48 12.35
N ILE A 133 -10.58 18.30 13.59
CA ILE A 133 -9.16 18.53 13.92
C ILE A 133 -8.27 17.60 13.09
N ARG A 134 -8.60 16.30 13.02
CA ARG A 134 -7.85 15.32 12.23
C ARG A 134 -7.80 15.72 10.75
N PHE A 135 -8.94 16.05 10.17
CA PHE A 135 -9.04 16.49 8.78
C PHE A 135 -8.15 17.71 8.51
N LYS A 136 -8.13 18.71 9.40
CA LYS A 136 -7.28 19.90 9.28
C LYS A 136 -5.79 19.57 9.34
N ILE A 137 -5.39 18.70 10.27
CA ILE A 137 -4.01 18.23 10.40
C ILE A 137 -3.56 17.55 9.11
N VAL A 138 -4.33 16.56 8.64
CA VAL A 138 -4.01 15.81 7.42
C VAL A 138 -3.96 16.77 6.23
N SER A 139 -4.97 17.62 6.05
CA SER A 139 -5.03 18.59 4.95
C SER A 139 -3.81 19.50 4.92
N ALA A 140 -3.39 20.05 6.07
CA ALA A 140 -2.22 20.93 6.14
C ALA A 140 -0.91 20.22 5.76
N LEU A 141 -0.74 18.96 6.18
CA LEU A 141 0.41 18.13 5.80
C LEU A 141 0.40 17.82 4.30
N ARG A 142 -0.75 17.39 3.76
CA ARG A 142 -0.90 16.99 2.35
C ARG A 142 -0.70 18.14 1.37
N ILE A 143 -1.09 19.36 1.73
CA ILE A 143 -0.82 20.57 0.92
C ILE A 143 0.69 20.80 0.75
N THR A 144 1.50 20.43 1.75
CA THR A 144 2.95 20.57 1.63
C THR A 144 3.59 19.35 0.98
N GLU A 145 3.13 18.16 1.32
CA GLU A 145 3.59 16.92 0.69
C GLU A 145 3.34 16.92 -0.82
N SER A 146 2.20 17.46 -1.29
CA SER A 146 1.91 17.57 -2.74
C SER A 146 2.86 18.52 -3.48
N LYS A 147 3.59 19.38 -2.76
CA LYS A 147 4.67 20.21 -3.31
C LYS A 147 5.99 19.47 -3.41
N LEU A 148 6.14 18.33 -2.74
CA LEU A 148 7.21 17.42 -3.11
C LEU A 148 6.98 17.02 -4.56
N SER A 149 8.04 17.09 -5.36
CA SER A 149 8.01 16.58 -6.72
C SER A 149 7.54 15.12 -6.69
N LYS A 150 7.05 14.61 -7.83
CA LYS A 150 6.67 13.20 -8.00
C LYS A 150 7.85 12.20 -7.87
N LYS A 151 8.89 12.56 -7.12
CA LYS A 151 10.13 11.84 -6.92
C LYS A 151 10.19 11.25 -5.52
N ILE A 152 10.54 9.97 -5.45
CA ILE A 152 10.88 9.32 -4.18
C ILE A 152 12.29 9.74 -3.75
N GLU A 153 12.40 10.29 -2.54
CA GLU A 153 13.66 10.76 -1.96
C GLU A 153 13.80 10.25 -0.53
N PHE A 154 15.04 9.99 -0.12
CA PHE A 154 15.38 9.52 1.22
C PHE A 154 16.29 10.52 1.94
N VAL A 155 16.12 10.61 3.25
CA VAL A 155 17.02 11.35 4.14
C VAL A 155 17.59 10.41 5.19
N LYS A 156 18.79 10.72 5.68
CA LYS A 156 19.40 9.96 6.77
C LYS A 156 18.51 10.03 8.01
N HIS A 157 18.28 8.88 8.64
CA HIS A 157 17.55 8.84 9.89
C HIS A 157 18.38 9.50 11.00
N ASN A 158 17.78 10.42 11.74
CA ASN A 158 18.41 11.07 12.88
C ASN A 158 17.41 11.15 14.04
N PRO A 159 17.46 10.20 14.99
CA PRO A 159 16.53 10.14 16.12
C PRO A 159 16.46 11.45 16.90
N LYS A 160 17.59 12.14 17.10
CA LYS A 160 17.63 13.41 17.85
C LYS A 160 16.80 14.50 17.19
N VAL A 161 16.86 14.59 15.85
CA VAL A 161 16.06 15.57 15.09
C VAL A 161 14.58 15.21 15.15
N ILE A 162 14.24 13.93 15.15
CA ILE A 162 12.85 13.47 15.33
C ILE A 162 12.33 13.84 16.73
N ASP A 163 13.13 13.62 17.78
CA ASP A 163 12.79 14.00 19.15
C ASP A 163 12.60 15.53 19.30
N GLU A 164 13.43 16.32 18.63
CA GLU A 164 13.29 17.78 18.58
C GLU A 164 11.98 18.21 17.92
N ILE A 165 11.62 17.61 16.78
CA ILE A 165 10.34 17.87 16.10
C ILE A 165 9.15 17.54 17.02
N GLN A 166 9.20 16.41 17.72
CA GLN A 166 8.13 16.02 18.65
C GLN A 166 8.00 17.02 19.81
N LYS A 167 9.13 17.50 20.36
CA LYS A 167 9.16 18.54 21.40
C LYS A 167 8.59 19.86 20.89
N GLU A 168 8.97 20.29 19.69
CA GLU A 168 8.44 21.50 19.07
C GLU A 168 6.92 21.42 18.90
N LEU A 169 6.40 20.31 18.36
CA LEU A 169 4.97 20.08 18.22
C LEU A 169 4.23 20.17 19.56
N LYS A 170 4.82 19.60 20.62
CA LYS A 170 4.26 19.68 21.98
C LYS A 170 4.23 21.10 22.51
N GLU A 171 5.27 21.90 22.31
CA GLU A 171 5.28 23.31 22.71
C GLU A 171 4.28 24.13 21.90
N PHE A 172 4.17 23.89 20.59
CA PHE A 172 3.15 24.52 19.76
C PHE A 172 1.74 24.18 20.25
N ALA A 173 1.45 22.93 20.60
CA ALA A 173 0.15 22.53 21.13
C ALA A 173 -0.21 23.25 22.44
N LYS A 174 0.78 23.51 23.32
CA LYS A 174 0.55 24.31 24.54
C LYS A 174 0.16 25.75 24.22
N ILE A 175 0.85 26.38 23.26
CA ILE A 175 0.55 27.75 22.81
C ILE A 175 -0.82 27.79 22.10
N ALA A 176 -1.12 26.73 21.35
CA ALA A 176 -2.34 26.57 20.59
C ALA A 176 -3.58 26.33 21.46
N LYS A 177 -3.42 26.05 22.76
CA LYS A 177 -4.54 25.75 23.65
C LYS A 177 -5.46 26.97 23.75
N ILE A 178 -6.63 26.86 23.14
CA ILE A 178 -7.66 27.90 23.17
C ILE A 178 -8.69 27.54 24.23
N ASP A 179 -8.88 28.45 25.18
CA ASP A 179 -10.06 28.48 26.04
C ASP A 179 -11.21 29.15 25.27
N LEU A 180 -12.27 28.39 24.97
CA LEU A 180 -13.40 28.85 24.18
C LEU A 180 -14.18 29.97 24.88
N ASP A 181 -14.34 29.89 26.20
CA ASP A 181 -15.06 30.89 26.98
C ASP A 181 -14.27 32.20 27.01
N GLN A 182 -12.94 32.11 27.15
CA GLN A 182 -12.06 33.26 27.03
C GLN A 182 -12.14 33.88 25.63
N LEU A 183 -12.09 33.06 24.57
CA LEU A 183 -12.13 33.54 23.19
C LEU A 183 -13.47 34.23 22.88
N GLU A 184 -14.60 33.67 23.32
CA GLU A 184 -15.91 34.28 23.17
C GLU A 184 -16.01 35.63 23.89
N SER A 185 -15.50 35.70 25.12
CA SER A 185 -15.45 36.95 25.88
C SER A 185 -14.58 38.02 25.20
N GLU A 186 -13.41 37.64 24.67
CA GLU A 186 -12.52 38.55 23.92
C GLU A 186 -13.17 39.07 22.64
N LEU A 187 -13.84 38.19 21.89
CA LEU A 187 -14.56 38.55 20.66
C LEU A 187 -15.81 39.41 20.92
N ALA A 188 -16.56 39.12 21.99
CA ALA A 188 -17.76 39.87 22.39
C ALA A 188 -17.42 41.27 22.91
N SER A 189 -16.29 41.40 23.63
CA SER A 189 -15.79 42.69 24.13
C SER A 189 -15.10 43.54 23.05
N GLY A 190 -14.89 43.01 21.85
CA GLY A 190 -14.13 43.68 20.78
C GLY A 190 -12.64 43.81 21.08
N ASN A 191 -12.13 43.05 22.07
CA ASN A 191 -10.72 43.04 22.43
C ASN A 191 -9.94 42.11 21.51
N PHE A 192 -9.62 42.61 20.31
CA PHE A 192 -8.82 41.87 19.33
C PHE A 192 -7.32 41.86 19.63
N ALA A 193 -6.84 42.53 20.69
CA ALA A 193 -5.40 42.66 20.95
C ALA A 193 -4.75 41.32 21.33
N ASN A 194 -5.40 40.53 22.20
CA ASN A 194 -4.94 39.19 22.57
C ASN A 194 -5.06 38.20 21.41
N LEU A 195 -6.15 38.29 20.64
CA LEU A 195 -6.35 37.51 19.42
C LEU A 195 -5.25 37.80 18.39
N LEU A 196 -4.96 39.08 18.18
CA LEU A 196 -3.90 39.55 17.29
C LEU A 196 -2.53 39.10 17.81
N ALA A 197 -2.29 39.09 19.12
CA ALA A 197 -1.04 38.57 19.69
C ALA A 197 -0.89 37.07 19.44
N ARG A 198 -1.95 36.27 19.61
CA ARG A 198 -1.96 34.82 19.28
C ARG A 198 -1.75 34.59 17.78
N LEU A 199 -2.39 35.38 16.91
CA LEU A 199 -2.19 35.35 15.46
C LEU A 199 -0.78 35.80 15.05
N LYS A 200 -0.20 36.79 15.74
CA LYS A 200 1.18 37.27 15.55
C LYS A 200 2.21 36.23 16.00
N MET A 201 1.95 35.50 17.09
CA MET A 201 2.73 34.31 17.46
C MET A 201 2.68 33.23 16.37
N CYS A 202 1.62 33.20 15.55
CA CYS A 202 1.49 32.34 14.39
C CYS A 202 2.21 32.87 13.13
N ASN A 203 2.99 33.95 13.20
CA ASN A 203 3.82 34.59 12.16
C ASN A 203 3.63 34.08 10.70
N ILE A 204 2.44 34.24 10.14
CA ILE A 204 2.12 33.70 8.82
C ILE A 204 2.79 34.63 7.80
N ARG A 205 3.99 34.25 7.28
CA ARG A 205 4.88 34.95 6.31
C ARG A 205 4.90 36.50 6.36
N ASP A 206 6.09 37.09 6.38
CA ASP A 206 6.34 38.54 6.37
C ASP A 206 5.75 39.36 5.19
N ASN A 207 5.05 38.74 4.24
CA ASN A 207 4.25 39.43 3.20
C ASN A 207 2.76 39.60 3.57
N TRP A 208 2.40 39.36 4.82
CA TRP A 208 1.03 39.34 5.34
C TRP A 208 0.66 40.70 5.91
N GLU A 209 -0.21 41.46 5.22
CA GLU A 209 -0.82 42.65 5.82
C GLU A 209 -1.80 42.23 6.90
N HIS A 210 -1.33 42.21 8.15
CA HIS A 210 -2.08 41.80 9.33
C HIS A 210 -3.44 42.50 9.47
N SER A 211 -3.61 43.68 8.86
CA SER A 211 -4.86 44.43 8.78
C SER A 211 -5.92 43.75 7.91
N HIS A 212 -5.56 43.11 6.79
CA HIS A 212 -6.52 42.59 5.82
C HIS A 212 -7.17 41.29 6.29
N GLU A 213 -6.41 40.38 6.92
CA GLU A 213 -6.99 39.20 7.59
C GLU A 213 -7.71 39.53 8.88
N LEU A 214 -7.28 40.54 9.65
CA LEU A 214 -8.08 40.97 10.79
C LEU A 214 -9.44 41.49 10.33
N LEU A 215 -9.46 42.23 9.22
CA LEU A 215 -10.70 42.70 8.61
C LEU A 215 -11.55 41.55 8.06
N SER A 216 -10.96 40.52 7.45
CA SER A 216 -11.73 39.35 6.99
C SER A 216 -12.24 38.52 8.16
N LEU A 217 -11.46 38.34 9.23
CA LEU A 217 -11.88 37.71 10.48
C LEU A 217 -13.00 38.48 11.18
N ILE A 218 -12.89 39.81 11.25
CA ILE A 218 -13.93 40.68 11.80
C ILE A 218 -15.19 40.59 10.94
N ARG A 219 -15.07 40.58 9.60
CA ARG A 219 -16.21 40.41 8.69
C ARG A 219 -16.89 39.05 8.85
N ILE A 220 -16.11 37.97 8.96
CA ILE A 220 -16.61 36.61 9.23
C ILE A 220 -17.31 36.58 10.60
N TYR A 221 -16.67 37.09 11.65
CA TYR A 221 -17.27 37.17 12.97
C TYR A 221 -18.57 37.98 13.00
N GLN A 222 -18.65 39.06 12.24
CA GLN A 222 -19.84 39.89 12.14
C GLN A 222 -20.96 39.22 11.35
N SER A 223 -20.64 38.42 10.32
CA SER A 223 -21.62 37.71 9.50
C SER A 223 -22.19 36.44 10.16
N LEU A 224 -21.52 35.92 11.20
CA LEU A 224 -21.97 34.72 11.90
C LEU A 224 -23.21 34.96 12.81
N PRO A 225 -24.14 33.99 12.91
CA PRO A 225 -25.27 34.05 13.82
C PRO A 225 -24.87 34.22 15.28
N ARG A 226 -25.68 34.94 16.07
CA ARG A 226 -25.51 34.98 17.54
C ARG A 226 -25.58 33.55 18.09
N GLY A 227 -24.58 33.16 18.89
CA GLY A 227 -24.43 31.80 19.46
C GLY A 227 -23.55 30.83 18.66
N LYS A 228 -23.10 31.18 17.45
CA LYS A 228 -22.12 30.36 16.68
C LYS A 228 -20.73 30.98 16.56
N LYS A 229 -20.55 32.20 17.07
CA LYS A 229 -19.38 33.01 16.76
C LYS A 229 -18.08 32.49 17.37
N GLY A 230 -18.12 32.03 18.63
CA GLY A 230 -16.94 31.47 19.30
C GLY A 230 -16.41 30.20 18.65
N PRO A 231 -17.25 29.15 18.49
CA PRO A 231 -16.82 27.88 17.88
C PRO A 231 -16.27 28.04 16.47
N GLU A 232 -16.92 28.84 15.62
CA GLU A 232 -16.49 29.08 14.24
C GLU A 232 -15.18 29.87 14.16
N MET A 233 -14.98 30.84 15.07
CA MET A 233 -13.71 31.56 15.17
C MET A 233 -12.59 30.69 15.71
N ALA A 234 -12.86 29.84 16.71
CA ALA A 234 -11.90 28.85 17.21
C ALA A 234 -11.46 27.89 16.10
N HIS A 235 -12.41 27.43 15.29
CA HIS A 235 -12.16 26.56 14.14
C HIS A 235 -11.26 27.22 13.08
N PHE A 236 -11.44 28.50 12.79
CA PHE A 236 -10.56 29.24 11.89
C PHE A 236 -9.13 29.36 12.46
N LEU A 237 -9.01 29.80 13.71
CA LEU A 237 -7.72 30.01 14.37
C LEU A 237 -6.91 28.71 14.46
N LEU A 238 -7.58 27.60 14.80
CA LEU A 238 -7.02 26.25 14.82
C LEU A 238 -6.29 25.92 13.51
N SER A 239 -6.94 26.19 12.38
CA SER A 239 -6.40 25.91 11.04
C SER A 239 -5.12 26.71 10.80
N SER A 240 -5.12 27.99 11.16
CA SER A 240 -3.95 28.86 11.04
C SER A 240 -2.78 28.40 11.90
N VAL A 241 -3.03 27.98 13.14
CA VAL A 241 -2.01 27.48 14.06
C VAL A 241 -1.35 26.20 13.52
N ILE A 242 -2.15 25.22 13.09
CA ILE A 242 -1.66 23.96 12.52
C ILE A 242 -0.78 24.23 11.30
N ILE A 243 -1.26 25.04 10.35
CA ILE A 243 -0.53 25.38 9.12
C ILE A 243 0.81 26.05 9.45
N LYS A 244 0.82 26.99 10.42
CA LYS A 244 2.06 27.65 10.83
C LYS A 244 3.04 26.70 11.48
N CYS A 245 2.56 25.86 12.38
CA CYS A 245 3.38 24.88 13.09
C CYS A 245 4.16 24.03 12.07
N PHE A 246 3.45 23.41 11.14
CA PHE A 246 4.08 22.62 10.08
C PHE A 246 4.98 23.46 9.18
N THR A 247 4.54 24.65 8.74
CA THR A 247 5.37 25.56 7.94
C THR A 247 6.69 25.92 8.63
N THR A 248 6.68 26.08 9.95
CA THR A 248 7.87 26.40 10.74
C THR A 248 8.82 25.20 10.77
N ILE A 249 8.30 24.01 11.09
CA ILE A 249 9.06 22.75 11.07
C ILE A 249 9.70 22.52 9.69
N PHE A 250 8.93 22.70 8.62
CA PHE A 250 9.39 22.50 7.24
C PHE A 250 10.46 23.50 6.81
N ASN A 251 10.35 24.76 7.22
CA ASN A 251 11.32 25.79 6.86
C ASN A 251 12.63 25.68 7.65
N GLN A 252 12.59 25.20 8.89
CA GLN A 252 13.78 24.92 9.67
C GLN A 252 14.55 23.70 9.14
N ARG A 253 13.85 22.77 8.47
CA ARG A 253 14.40 21.48 8.02
C ARG A 253 14.09 21.22 6.53
N PRO A 254 14.53 22.11 5.62
CA PRO A 254 14.19 22.00 4.20
C PRO A 254 14.68 20.69 3.57
N GLU A 255 15.81 20.14 4.02
CA GLU A 255 16.34 18.87 3.50
C GLU A 255 15.39 17.68 3.75
N MET A 256 14.58 17.72 4.81
CA MET A 256 13.62 16.66 5.17
C MET A 256 12.28 16.81 4.46
N PHE A 257 11.83 18.05 4.22
CA PHE A 257 10.46 18.35 3.81
C PHE A 257 10.33 19.09 2.47
N LYS A 258 11.44 19.39 1.80
CA LYS A 258 11.47 19.92 0.43
C LYS A 258 12.25 18.97 -0.46
N THR A 259 11.99 19.06 -1.77
CA THR A 259 12.73 18.30 -2.78
C THR A 259 14.19 18.71 -2.80
N PHE A 260 15.05 17.76 -3.16
CA PHE A 260 16.42 18.11 -3.47
C PHE A 260 16.46 18.95 -4.75
N THR A 261 17.22 20.04 -4.71
CA THR A 261 17.48 20.86 -5.90
C THR A 261 18.44 20.13 -6.83
N GLU A 262 18.50 20.55 -8.10
CA GLU A 262 19.45 19.98 -9.07
C GLU A 262 20.92 20.11 -8.62
N ASN A 263 21.21 21.09 -7.76
CA ASN A 263 22.55 21.36 -7.21
C ASN A 263 22.80 20.69 -5.86
N TYR A 264 21.96 19.75 -5.43
CA TYR A 264 22.14 19.02 -4.18
C TYR A 264 23.48 18.26 -4.18
N LYS A 265 24.32 18.54 -3.17
CA LYS A 265 25.69 18.00 -3.06
C LYS A 265 25.80 16.75 -2.19
N GLY A 266 24.70 16.33 -1.56
CA GLY A 266 24.69 15.12 -0.73
C GLY A 266 24.58 13.85 -1.58
N PRO A 267 24.70 12.67 -0.93
CA PRO A 267 24.54 11.39 -1.62
C PRO A 267 23.12 11.23 -2.19
N ILE A 268 23.03 10.68 -3.40
CA ILE A 268 21.75 10.37 -4.04
C ILE A 268 21.35 8.95 -3.67
N ALA A 269 20.17 8.79 -3.09
CA ALA A 269 19.65 7.49 -2.70
C ALA A 269 18.94 6.81 -3.87
N VAL A 270 19.16 5.51 -4.04
CA VAL A 270 18.44 4.67 -5.00
C VAL A 270 18.00 3.39 -4.30
N ARG A 271 16.75 2.97 -4.52
CA ARG A 271 16.21 1.73 -3.98
C ARG A 271 16.86 0.52 -4.66
N LEU A 272 17.42 -0.34 -3.82
CA LEU A 272 17.89 -1.68 -4.16
C LEU A 272 16.88 -2.67 -3.61
N PHE A 273 16.04 -3.19 -4.51
CA PHE A 273 15.05 -4.18 -4.16
C PHE A 273 15.72 -5.50 -3.81
N VAL A 274 15.29 -6.09 -2.70
CA VAL A 274 15.77 -7.39 -2.21
C VAL A 274 14.60 -8.37 -2.20
N ASP A 275 14.77 -9.48 -2.89
CA ASP A 275 13.79 -10.55 -2.97
C ASP A 275 14.50 -11.91 -2.91
N GLY A 276 14.55 -12.51 -1.72
CA GLY A 276 15.48 -13.60 -1.44
C GLY A 276 16.92 -13.21 -1.72
N ASP A 277 17.61 -13.99 -2.55
CA ASP A 277 18.99 -13.73 -2.96
C ASP A 277 19.10 -12.71 -4.10
N GLN A 278 17.98 -12.33 -4.74
CA GLN A 278 17.98 -11.40 -5.86
C GLN A 278 18.10 -9.94 -5.39
N LYS A 279 18.93 -9.17 -6.11
CA LYS A 279 19.15 -7.74 -5.88
C LYS A 279 19.10 -6.96 -7.18
N PHE A 280 18.07 -6.13 -7.33
CA PHE A 280 17.82 -5.37 -8.55
C PHE A 280 17.23 -3.99 -8.25
N MET A 281 17.20 -3.13 -9.27
CA MET A 281 16.85 -1.72 -9.12
C MET A 281 16.02 -1.28 -10.32
N PHE A 282 15.16 -0.29 -10.15
CA PHE A 282 14.55 0.36 -11.32
C PHE A 282 15.63 0.99 -12.18
N LYS A 283 15.60 0.68 -13.48
CA LYS A 283 16.59 1.16 -14.43
C LYS A 283 16.51 2.68 -14.61
N ALA A 284 15.29 3.24 -14.63
CA ALA A 284 15.08 4.69 -14.66
C ALA A 284 15.66 5.39 -13.42
N GLU A 285 15.46 4.81 -12.23
CA GLU A 285 15.92 5.39 -10.96
C GLU A 285 17.45 5.46 -10.89
N ILE A 286 18.16 4.38 -11.26
CA ILE A 286 19.63 4.38 -11.27
C ILE A 286 20.21 5.25 -12.39
N VAL A 287 19.57 5.32 -13.56
CA VAL A 287 20.01 6.19 -14.66
C VAL A 287 19.89 7.66 -14.27
N ASP A 288 18.77 8.07 -13.66
CA ASP A 288 18.59 9.43 -13.14
C ASP A 288 19.65 9.77 -12.08
N ALA A 289 19.92 8.87 -11.13
CA ALA A 289 20.94 9.08 -10.11
C ALA A 289 22.35 9.23 -10.70
N ILE A 290 22.70 8.46 -11.72
CA ILE A 290 23.99 8.59 -12.43
C ILE A 290 24.07 9.92 -13.16
N ASN A 291 23.01 10.30 -13.88
CA ASN A 291 22.97 11.57 -14.60
C ASN A 291 23.20 12.76 -13.67
N ARG A 292 22.58 12.75 -12.49
CA ARG A 292 22.79 13.79 -11.46
C ARG A 292 24.19 13.78 -10.85
N THR A 293 24.78 12.61 -10.60
CA THR A 293 26.10 12.52 -9.97
C THR A 293 27.27 12.77 -10.92
N THR A 294 27.12 12.51 -12.22
CA THR A 294 28.21 12.65 -13.20
C THR A 294 28.00 13.76 -14.21
N GLY A 295 26.83 14.42 -14.24
CA GLY A 295 26.47 15.41 -15.27
C GLY A 295 26.26 14.81 -16.67
N ASN A 296 26.17 13.48 -16.78
CA ASN A 296 25.90 12.81 -18.05
C ASN A 296 24.39 12.86 -18.34
N LYS A 297 24.02 12.76 -19.63
CA LYS A 297 22.63 12.63 -20.05
C LYS A 297 22.43 11.30 -20.76
N VAL A 298 22.33 10.24 -19.97
CA VAL A 298 21.84 8.96 -20.46
C VAL A 298 20.32 9.02 -20.40
N ASP A 299 19.68 9.10 -21.56
CA ASP A 299 18.23 9.06 -21.63
C ASP A 299 17.75 7.61 -21.53
N PHE A 300 16.86 7.35 -20.58
CA PHE A 300 16.15 6.09 -20.45
C PHE A 300 14.71 6.38 -20.03
N LYS A 301 13.77 5.70 -20.67
CA LYS A 301 12.36 5.75 -20.32
C LYS A 301 11.76 4.37 -20.47
N ASP A 302 10.92 4.00 -19.52
CA ASP A 302 10.15 2.77 -19.59
C ASP A 302 9.13 2.81 -20.74
N GLU A 303 8.92 1.65 -21.37
CA GLU A 303 7.99 1.49 -22.48
C GLU A 303 6.66 0.91 -21.99
N GLY A 304 5.56 1.61 -22.30
CA GLY A 304 4.21 1.16 -21.99
C GLY A 304 3.95 1.05 -20.48
N HIS A 305 3.55 -0.15 -20.04
CA HIS A 305 3.20 -0.44 -18.64
C HIS A 305 4.23 -1.32 -17.91
N LYS A 306 5.32 -1.65 -18.59
CA LYS A 306 6.42 -2.43 -18.05
C LYS A 306 7.47 -1.47 -17.50
N ILE A 307 7.99 -1.77 -16.31
CA ILE A 307 9.08 -1.03 -15.70
C ILE A 307 10.31 -1.92 -15.67
N GLU A 308 11.36 -1.48 -16.37
CA GLU A 308 12.59 -2.23 -16.53
C GLU A 308 13.44 -2.18 -15.27
N THR A 309 14.07 -3.31 -14.93
CA THR A 309 15.06 -3.37 -13.86
C THR A 309 16.45 -3.68 -14.39
N ILE A 310 17.44 -3.51 -13.52
CA ILE A 310 18.82 -3.92 -13.73
C ILE A 310 19.37 -4.51 -12.43
N SER A 311 20.10 -5.62 -12.54
CA SER A 311 20.73 -6.25 -11.37
C SER A 311 21.89 -5.41 -10.84
N MET A 312 22.17 -5.54 -9.54
CA MET A 312 23.29 -4.84 -8.91
C MET A 312 24.63 -5.15 -9.59
N GLU A 313 24.85 -6.42 -9.99
CA GLU A 313 26.03 -6.87 -10.72
C GLU A 313 26.20 -6.14 -12.05
N LYS A 314 25.13 -6.06 -12.86
CA LYS A 314 25.15 -5.33 -14.14
C LYS A 314 25.36 -3.82 -13.95
N VAL A 315 24.83 -3.24 -12.86
CA VAL A 315 25.10 -1.83 -12.51
C VAL A 315 26.59 -1.63 -12.21
N GLN A 316 27.19 -2.52 -11.43
CA GLN A 316 28.62 -2.46 -11.10
C GLN A 316 29.50 -2.61 -12.35
N GLU A 317 29.19 -3.59 -13.22
CA GLU A 317 29.90 -3.82 -14.48
C GLU A 317 29.80 -2.60 -15.41
N LYS A 318 28.58 -2.08 -15.62
CA LYS A 318 28.34 -1.02 -16.59
C LYS A 318 28.81 0.35 -16.11
N PHE A 319 28.64 0.66 -14.83
CA PHE A 319 28.84 2.02 -14.31
C PHE A 319 30.09 2.17 -13.44
N GLY A 320 30.61 1.07 -12.87
CA GLY A 320 31.89 1.04 -12.18
C GLY A 320 32.06 2.14 -11.13
N GLY A 321 33.11 2.95 -11.24
CA GLY A 321 33.38 4.04 -10.29
C GLY A 321 32.33 5.16 -10.25
N ARG A 322 31.39 5.23 -11.21
CA ARG A 322 30.38 6.30 -11.28
C ARG A 322 29.31 6.19 -10.19
N ILE A 323 29.14 5.03 -9.58
CA ILE A 323 28.14 4.80 -8.52
C ILE A 323 28.66 5.10 -7.10
N LYS A 324 29.89 5.61 -6.95
CA LYS A 324 30.52 5.85 -5.63
C LYS A 324 29.73 6.84 -4.74
N ASN A 325 29.05 7.81 -5.35
CA ASN A 325 28.27 8.84 -4.66
C ASN A 325 26.77 8.49 -4.56
N ILE A 326 26.41 7.25 -4.88
CA ILE A 326 25.04 6.73 -4.79
C ILE A 326 24.94 5.88 -3.52
N GLU A 327 23.87 6.10 -2.76
CA GLU A 327 23.50 5.28 -1.60
C GLU A 327 22.41 4.31 -2.02
N PHE A 328 22.71 3.01 -1.92
CA PHE A 328 21.76 1.96 -2.26
C PHE A 328 20.94 1.60 -1.02
N ILE A 329 19.66 1.93 -1.02
CA ILE A 329 18.73 1.70 0.08
C ILE A 329 18.12 0.31 -0.07
N LEU A 330 18.32 -0.57 0.90
CA LEU A 330 17.75 -1.91 0.88
C LEU A 330 16.24 -1.83 1.09
N THR A 331 15.49 -2.20 0.05
CA THR A 331 14.02 -2.14 0.03
C THR A 331 13.47 -3.55 -0.17
N PRO A 332 12.88 -4.18 0.85
CA PRO A 332 12.32 -5.53 0.69
C PRO A 332 11.07 -5.48 -0.22
N ILE A 333 10.87 -6.56 -0.99
CA ILE A 333 9.57 -6.82 -1.62
C ILE A 333 8.66 -7.47 -0.57
N LEU A 334 7.63 -6.75 -0.14
CA LEU A 334 6.72 -7.22 0.88
C LEU A 334 5.50 -7.90 0.26
N ARG A 335 5.09 -9.03 0.82
CA ARG A 335 3.94 -9.83 0.37
C ARG A 335 3.03 -10.13 1.55
N ALA A 336 1.75 -9.88 1.38
CA ALA A 336 0.70 -10.54 2.15
C ALA A 336 0.28 -11.82 1.41
N LYS A 337 -0.38 -12.75 2.10
CA LYS A 337 -0.68 -14.09 1.56
C LYS A 337 -1.30 -14.07 0.16
N HIS A 338 -2.27 -13.18 -0.07
CA HIS A 338 -3.00 -13.15 -1.35
C HIS A 338 -2.67 -11.95 -2.24
N ARG A 339 -1.86 -11.00 -1.76
CA ARG A 339 -1.51 -9.77 -2.48
C ARG A 339 -0.10 -9.30 -2.16
N VAL A 340 0.63 -8.85 -3.15
CA VAL A 340 1.89 -8.13 -2.94
C VAL A 340 1.64 -6.67 -2.57
N VAL A 341 2.53 -6.12 -1.75
CA VAL A 341 2.48 -4.70 -1.37
C VAL A 341 2.88 -3.83 -2.57
N PRO A 342 2.05 -2.87 -3.01
CA PRO A 342 2.37 -1.98 -4.11
C PRO A 342 3.64 -1.15 -3.87
N ILE A 343 4.46 -1.02 -4.90
CA ILE A 343 5.66 -0.18 -4.88
C ILE A 343 5.42 1.07 -5.71
N ARG A 344 5.74 2.20 -5.10
CA ARG A 344 5.66 3.50 -5.74
C ARG A 344 6.73 3.67 -6.82
N GLU A 345 6.34 4.10 -8.02
CA GLU A 345 7.31 4.45 -9.07
C GLU A 345 8.20 5.62 -8.65
N PHE A 346 9.41 5.66 -9.19
CA PHE A 346 10.38 6.69 -8.82
C PHE A 346 9.98 8.09 -9.25
N ASP A 347 9.42 8.30 -10.45
CA ASP A 347 9.25 9.62 -11.08
C ASP A 347 7.82 9.94 -11.57
N SER A 348 6.85 9.06 -11.29
CA SER A 348 5.43 9.26 -11.61
C SER A 348 4.61 9.36 -10.34
N ASP A 349 3.27 9.37 -10.38
CA ASP A 349 2.35 9.15 -9.24
C ASP A 349 1.77 7.72 -9.20
N GLN A 350 2.30 6.84 -10.06
CA GLN A 350 1.79 5.49 -10.27
C GLN A 350 2.44 4.49 -9.31
N PHE A 351 1.77 3.36 -9.17
CA PHE A 351 2.24 2.21 -8.41
C PHE A 351 2.42 1.01 -9.35
N CYS A 352 3.30 0.11 -8.93
CA CYS A 352 3.64 -1.08 -9.68
C CYS A 352 3.90 -2.24 -8.73
N ILE A 353 3.81 -3.45 -9.26
CA ILE A 353 4.14 -4.68 -8.55
C ILE A 353 5.01 -5.57 -9.45
N LEU A 354 5.74 -6.51 -8.87
CA LEU A 354 6.53 -7.45 -9.66
C LEU A 354 5.63 -8.24 -10.61
N ALA A 355 6.12 -8.47 -11.83
CA ALA A 355 5.36 -9.19 -12.84
C ALA A 355 5.00 -10.61 -12.41
N LEU A 356 5.88 -11.27 -11.63
CA LEU A 356 5.62 -12.60 -11.08
C LEU A 356 4.49 -12.58 -10.03
N ASP A 357 4.47 -11.60 -9.14
CA ASP A 357 3.39 -11.46 -8.16
C ASP A 357 2.06 -11.13 -8.84
N ALA A 358 2.08 -10.25 -9.85
CA ALA A 358 0.92 -9.97 -10.70
C ALA A 358 0.40 -11.23 -11.41
N PHE A 359 1.28 -12.13 -11.83
CA PHE A 359 0.90 -13.40 -12.44
C PHE A 359 0.12 -14.28 -11.46
N PHE A 360 0.62 -14.49 -10.24
CA PHE A 360 -0.09 -15.29 -9.25
C PHE A 360 -1.42 -14.65 -8.80
N GLU A 361 -1.45 -13.34 -8.57
CA GLU A 361 -2.70 -12.64 -8.28
C GLU A 361 -3.72 -12.77 -9.42
N PHE A 362 -3.24 -12.72 -10.67
CA PHE A 362 -4.09 -12.88 -11.83
C PHE A 362 -4.68 -14.29 -11.91
N PHE A 363 -3.87 -15.33 -11.75
CA PHE A 363 -4.37 -16.71 -11.77
C PHE A 363 -5.31 -17.01 -10.60
N ARG A 364 -5.02 -16.51 -9.40
CA ARG A 364 -5.93 -16.63 -8.25
C ARG A 364 -7.31 -16.05 -8.54
N ARG A 365 -7.35 -14.90 -9.21
CA ARG A 365 -8.61 -14.30 -9.66
C ARG A 365 -9.31 -15.14 -10.72
N LEU A 366 -8.58 -15.72 -11.69
CA LEU A 366 -9.16 -16.66 -12.67
C LEU A 366 -9.78 -17.88 -11.99
N ILE A 367 -9.11 -18.42 -10.97
CA ILE A 367 -9.47 -19.66 -10.28
C ILE A 367 -10.67 -19.46 -9.35
N PHE A 368 -10.63 -18.47 -8.45
CA PHE A 368 -11.64 -18.34 -7.39
C PHE A 368 -12.65 -17.22 -7.63
N GLY A 369 -12.21 -16.10 -8.21
CA GLY A 369 -13.11 -14.98 -8.52
C GLY A 369 -13.97 -15.28 -9.74
N ILE A 370 -13.32 -15.39 -10.91
CA ILE A 370 -14.00 -15.59 -12.19
C ILE A 370 -14.44 -17.04 -12.37
N LYS A 371 -13.77 -17.99 -11.71
CA LYS A 371 -13.99 -19.44 -11.83
C LYS A 371 -13.87 -19.93 -13.29
N MET A 372 -12.91 -19.36 -14.02
CA MET A 372 -12.71 -19.52 -15.47
C MET A 372 -12.61 -20.99 -15.89
N PHE A 373 -11.81 -21.78 -15.19
CA PHE A 373 -11.56 -23.20 -15.51
C PHE A 373 -12.79 -24.10 -15.31
N ARG A 374 -13.84 -23.60 -14.65
CA ARG A 374 -15.14 -24.29 -14.48
C ARG A 374 -16.16 -23.87 -15.55
N LYS A 375 -15.93 -22.72 -16.21
CA LYS A 375 -16.81 -22.14 -17.25
C LYS A 375 -16.54 -22.73 -18.62
N TYR A 376 -15.27 -22.86 -18.98
CA TYR A 376 -14.83 -23.35 -20.28
C TYR A 376 -14.43 -24.82 -20.16
N ARG A 377 -15.40 -25.67 -19.82
CA ARG A 377 -15.21 -27.13 -19.66
C ARG A 377 -14.83 -27.85 -20.96
N ASP A 378 -15.01 -27.17 -22.09
CA ASP A 378 -14.72 -27.71 -23.40
C ASP A 378 -13.24 -27.47 -23.75
N PRO A 379 -12.41 -28.52 -23.84
CA PRO A 379 -11.00 -28.41 -24.26
C PRO A 379 -10.83 -27.92 -25.70
N THR A 380 -11.89 -27.87 -26.51
CA THR A 380 -11.89 -27.24 -27.85
C THR A 380 -12.17 -25.74 -27.81
N CYS A 381 -12.38 -25.17 -26.61
CA CYS A 381 -12.58 -23.73 -26.45
C CYS A 381 -11.30 -22.96 -26.83
N GLU A 382 -11.26 -22.46 -28.07
CA GLU A 382 -10.17 -21.64 -28.61
C GLU A 382 -9.87 -20.39 -27.76
N PHE A 383 -10.78 -20.01 -26.88
CA PHE A 383 -10.61 -18.85 -26.00
C PHE A 383 -9.39 -18.99 -25.10
N PHE A 384 -9.17 -20.13 -24.44
CA PHE A 384 -8.09 -20.25 -23.45
C PHE A 384 -6.69 -20.16 -24.08
N PRO A 385 -6.36 -20.89 -25.18
CA PRO A 385 -5.07 -20.73 -25.85
C PRO A 385 -4.83 -19.32 -26.41
N VAL A 386 -5.84 -18.71 -27.05
CA VAL A 386 -5.73 -17.35 -27.62
C VAL A 386 -5.54 -16.31 -26.52
N PHE A 387 -6.29 -16.46 -25.43
CA PHE A 387 -6.17 -15.62 -24.24
C PHE A 387 -4.76 -15.74 -23.67
N PHE A 388 -4.33 -16.95 -23.34
CA PHE A 388 -3.03 -17.19 -22.71
C PHE A 388 -1.85 -16.74 -23.60
N ASP A 389 -1.94 -16.93 -24.92
CA ASP A 389 -0.97 -16.39 -25.88
C ASP A 389 -0.92 -14.86 -25.87
N ALA A 390 -2.07 -14.18 -25.84
CA ALA A 390 -2.12 -12.72 -25.75
C ALA A 390 -1.47 -12.20 -24.46
N PHE A 391 -1.70 -12.88 -23.33
CA PHE A 391 -1.09 -12.54 -22.03
C PHE A 391 0.42 -12.71 -22.04
N THR A 392 0.92 -13.82 -22.57
CA THR A 392 2.36 -14.12 -22.58
C THR A 392 3.13 -13.28 -23.59
N LYS A 393 2.48 -12.76 -24.64
CA LYS A 393 3.10 -11.85 -25.61
C LYS A 393 3.13 -10.39 -25.16
N LYS A 394 2.22 -9.96 -24.30
CA LYS A 394 2.05 -8.53 -23.95
C LYS A 394 2.33 -8.21 -22.48
N THR A 395 2.16 -9.16 -21.57
CA THR A 395 2.15 -8.90 -20.13
C THR A 395 3.17 -9.74 -19.37
N PHE A 396 3.10 -11.07 -19.50
CA PHE A 396 3.95 -12.03 -18.78
C PHE A 396 4.97 -12.63 -19.75
N LEU A 397 6.03 -11.88 -20.03
CA LEU A 397 6.93 -12.05 -21.16
C LEU A 397 8.01 -13.11 -20.87
N PRO A 398 7.90 -14.35 -21.37
CA PRO A 398 8.83 -15.41 -20.98
C PRO A 398 10.24 -15.20 -21.53
N ASP A 399 10.38 -14.52 -22.66
CA ASP A 399 11.70 -14.25 -23.24
C ASP A 399 12.36 -12.97 -22.66
N HIS A 400 11.73 -12.33 -21.67
CA HIS A 400 12.29 -11.14 -21.02
C HIS A 400 13.28 -11.54 -19.92
N LYS A 401 14.54 -11.14 -20.09
CA LYS A 401 15.68 -11.66 -19.31
C LYS A 401 15.83 -11.09 -17.90
N ASN A 402 15.31 -9.90 -17.64
CA ASN A 402 15.44 -9.26 -16.32
C ASN A 402 14.13 -9.40 -15.55
N VAL A 403 14.21 -9.29 -14.23
CA VAL A 403 13.04 -9.03 -13.42
C VAL A 403 12.39 -7.72 -13.88
N TYR A 404 11.07 -7.64 -13.87
CA TYR A 404 10.38 -6.40 -14.23
C TYR A 404 9.10 -6.22 -13.42
N PHE A 405 8.61 -4.98 -13.42
CA PHE A 405 7.36 -4.63 -12.75
C PHE A 405 6.30 -4.27 -13.77
N LEU A 406 5.05 -4.45 -13.36
CA LEU A 406 3.87 -4.04 -14.09
C LEU A 406 3.18 -2.92 -13.33
N ARG A 407 2.78 -1.87 -14.06
CA ARG A 407 1.94 -0.79 -13.51
C ARG A 407 0.59 -1.34 -13.06
N ASP A 408 0.15 -0.92 -11.87
CA ASP A 408 -1.15 -1.30 -11.29
C ASP A 408 -2.32 -1.01 -12.24
N LYS A 409 -2.24 0.10 -12.99
CA LYS A 409 -3.24 0.46 -14.00
C LYS A 409 -3.45 -0.64 -15.05
N LEU A 410 -2.38 -1.23 -15.59
CA LEU A 410 -2.49 -2.31 -16.58
C LEU A 410 -3.14 -3.54 -15.96
N ILE A 411 -2.79 -3.85 -14.71
CA ILE A 411 -3.32 -5.00 -13.99
C ILE A 411 -4.83 -4.85 -13.83
N ARG A 412 -5.31 -3.66 -13.45
CA ARG A 412 -6.75 -3.35 -13.39
C ARG A 412 -7.43 -3.41 -14.76
N GLU A 413 -6.81 -2.90 -15.81
CA GLU A 413 -7.35 -2.94 -17.18
C GLU A 413 -7.50 -4.38 -17.67
N ILE A 414 -6.43 -5.17 -17.57
CA ILE A 414 -6.44 -6.62 -17.82
C ILE A 414 -7.62 -7.25 -17.10
N PHE A 415 -7.78 -6.92 -15.83
CA PHE A 415 -8.80 -7.48 -14.98
C PHE A 415 -10.23 -7.16 -15.41
N LEU A 416 -10.47 -5.99 -15.99
CA LEU A 416 -11.77 -5.64 -16.56
C LEU A 416 -12.07 -6.43 -17.84
N TYR A 417 -11.06 -6.73 -18.67
CA TYR A 417 -11.25 -7.47 -19.94
C TYR A 417 -11.58 -8.96 -19.75
N VAL A 418 -11.14 -9.58 -18.65
CA VAL A 418 -11.47 -10.98 -18.34
C VAL A 418 -12.83 -11.13 -17.62
N GLY A 419 -13.52 -10.02 -17.33
CA GLY A 419 -14.81 -10.05 -16.65
C GLY A 419 -15.87 -10.83 -17.46
N PRO A 420 -16.69 -11.69 -16.82
CA PRO A 420 -17.68 -12.47 -17.54
C PRO A 420 -18.81 -11.60 -18.10
N LYS A 421 -19.29 -11.93 -19.30
CA LYS A 421 -20.56 -11.41 -19.85
C LYS A 421 -21.79 -12.18 -19.36
N TYR A 422 -21.60 -13.33 -18.70
CA TYR A 422 -22.67 -14.24 -18.29
C TYR A 422 -22.37 -14.90 -16.93
N GLU A 423 -23.38 -14.97 -16.07
CA GLU A 423 -23.36 -15.78 -14.86
C GLU A 423 -23.67 -17.24 -15.22
N PHE A 424 -22.83 -18.16 -14.77
CA PHE A 424 -23.10 -19.59 -14.86
C PHE A 424 -23.21 -20.14 -13.43
N PRO A 425 -24.19 -21.00 -13.15
CA PRO A 425 -24.28 -21.65 -11.85
C PRO A 425 -23.04 -22.54 -11.66
N HIS A 426 -22.25 -22.23 -10.64
CA HIS A 426 -21.05 -22.98 -10.30
C HIS A 426 -21.12 -23.49 -8.87
N LYS A 427 -20.63 -24.71 -8.67
CA LYS A 427 -20.38 -25.26 -7.34
C LYS A 427 -19.26 -24.45 -6.68
N ASP A 428 -19.42 -24.22 -5.40
CA ASP A 428 -18.42 -23.53 -4.58
C ASP A 428 -17.54 -24.52 -3.83
N VAL A 429 -16.39 -24.06 -3.33
CA VAL A 429 -15.48 -24.91 -2.55
C VAL A 429 -16.17 -25.29 -1.24
N ARG A 430 -16.23 -26.59 -0.94
CA ARG A 430 -16.85 -27.09 0.30
C ARG A 430 -15.93 -26.90 1.50
N ASN A 431 -16.54 -26.77 2.68
CA ASN A 431 -15.79 -26.69 3.94
C ASN A 431 -15.04 -28.00 4.21
N SER A 432 -13.80 -27.86 4.69
CA SER A 432 -13.10 -28.96 5.34
C SER A 432 -13.80 -29.32 6.65
N LYS A 433 -13.63 -30.58 7.08
CA LYS A 433 -14.17 -31.03 8.37
C LYS A 433 -13.31 -30.48 9.52
N LYS A 434 -13.78 -30.66 10.76
CA LYS A 434 -13.06 -30.21 11.97
C LYS A 434 -11.72 -30.92 12.16
N ASP A 435 -11.60 -32.15 11.70
CA ASP A 435 -10.37 -32.96 11.65
C ASP A 435 -9.49 -32.67 10.42
N GLY A 436 -9.87 -31.65 9.63
CA GLY A 436 -9.17 -31.20 8.44
C GLY A 436 -9.56 -31.95 7.16
N PHE A 437 -8.66 -31.97 6.18
CA PHE A 437 -8.82 -32.71 4.94
C PHE A 437 -7.61 -33.63 4.65
N THR A 438 -7.86 -34.66 3.85
CA THR A 438 -6.88 -35.63 3.35
C THR A 438 -6.68 -35.50 1.84
N VAL A 439 -5.69 -36.17 1.26
CA VAL A 439 -5.52 -36.27 -0.21
C VAL A 439 -6.81 -36.72 -0.90
N GLN A 440 -7.52 -37.70 -0.34
CA GLN A 440 -8.79 -38.15 -0.91
C GLN A 440 -9.87 -37.06 -0.86
N ASN A 441 -9.90 -36.25 0.19
CA ASN A 441 -10.81 -35.11 0.26
C ASN A 441 -10.48 -34.06 -0.81
N LEU A 442 -9.19 -33.77 -1.04
CA LEU A 442 -8.75 -32.88 -2.12
C LEU A 442 -9.17 -33.43 -3.50
N ASN A 443 -8.92 -34.72 -3.79
CA ASN A 443 -9.35 -35.36 -5.03
C ASN A 443 -10.87 -35.28 -5.24
N ASN A 444 -11.65 -35.54 -4.19
CA ASN A 444 -13.11 -35.42 -4.22
C ASN A 444 -13.57 -33.98 -4.45
N GLU A 445 -12.80 -32.99 -3.99
CA GLU A 445 -13.09 -31.57 -4.20
C GLU A 445 -12.76 -31.14 -5.63
N LEU A 446 -11.61 -31.53 -6.17
CA LEU A 446 -11.25 -31.28 -7.58
C LEU A 446 -12.33 -31.83 -8.53
N ALA A 447 -12.82 -33.05 -8.27
CA ALA A 447 -13.91 -33.65 -9.02
C ALA A 447 -15.26 -32.94 -8.78
N HIS A 448 -15.57 -32.56 -7.52
CA HIS A 448 -16.79 -31.83 -7.20
C HIS A 448 -16.89 -30.53 -8.01
N LEU A 449 -15.79 -29.81 -8.14
CA LEU A 449 -15.65 -28.56 -8.85
C LEU A 449 -15.60 -28.72 -10.38
N SER A 450 -15.73 -29.94 -10.90
CA SER A 450 -15.59 -30.31 -12.33
C SER A 450 -14.23 -29.92 -12.92
N LEU A 451 -13.18 -29.83 -12.11
CA LEU A 451 -11.83 -29.50 -12.61
C LEU A 451 -11.18 -30.68 -13.32
N THR A 452 -11.55 -31.91 -12.98
CA THR A 452 -11.10 -33.14 -13.66
C THR A 452 -11.65 -33.26 -15.08
N GLU A 453 -12.71 -32.53 -15.43
CA GLU A 453 -13.22 -32.46 -16.81
C GLU A 453 -12.31 -31.55 -17.66
N SER A 454 -11.88 -30.41 -17.09
CA SER A 454 -11.01 -29.44 -17.77
C SER A 454 -9.54 -29.85 -17.79
N PHE A 455 -9.08 -30.54 -16.73
CA PHE A 455 -7.71 -30.99 -16.52
C PHE A 455 -7.73 -32.44 -16.02
N PRO A 456 -7.79 -33.44 -16.92
CA PRO A 456 -7.87 -34.85 -16.54
C PRO A 456 -6.72 -35.32 -15.64
N GLU A 457 -5.55 -34.69 -15.76
CA GLU A 457 -4.33 -34.99 -15.01
C GLU A 457 -4.27 -34.35 -13.62
N ILE A 458 -5.17 -33.43 -13.28
CA ILE A 458 -5.06 -32.58 -12.07
C ILE A 458 -4.96 -33.37 -10.75
N GLN A 459 -5.57 -34.55 -10.68
CA GLN A 459 -5.53 -35.40 -9.49
C GLN A 459 -4.17 -36.09 -9.28
N ASN A 460 -3.35 -36.19 -10.33
CA ASN A 460 -2.00 -36.74 -10.23
C ASN A 460 -1.10 -35.86 -9.34
N TYR A 461 -1.42 -34.57 -9.22
CA TYR A 461 -0.66 -33.64 -8.38
C TYR A 461 -1.15 -33.57 -6.94
N ALA A 462 -2.30 -34.18 -6.61
CA ALA A 462 -2.93 -33.99 -5.31
C ALA A 462 -2.05 -34.44 -4.13
N GLU A 463 -1.26 -35.51 -4.29
CA GLU A 463 -0.40 -36.03 -3.22
C GLU A 463 0.79 -35.11 -2.93
N ILE A 464 1.47 -34.62 -3.98
CA ILE A 464 2.59 -33.70 -3.81
C ILE A 464 2.12 -32.33 -3.27
N VAL A 465 0.99 -31.83 -3.76
CA VAL A 465 0.37 -30.59 -3.23
C VAL A 465 -0.01 -30.74 -1.78
N TYR A 466 -0.72 -31.83 -1.46
CA TYR A 466 -1.16 -32.08 -0.09
C TYR A 466 0.02 -32.07 0.86
N SER A 467 1.09 -32.79 0.51
CA SER A 467 2.31 -32.86 1.29
C SER A 467 2.95 -31.48 1.48
N GLU A 468 2.84 -30.60 0.48
CA GLU A 468 3.42 -29.27 0.58
C GLU A 468 2.58 -28.31 1.42
N VAL A 469 1.27 -28.29 1.22
CA VAL A 469 0.37 -27.48 2.04
C VAL A 469 0.40 -27.95 3.50
N ASP A 470 0.55 -29.26 3.76
CA ASP A 470 0.68 -29.80 5.12
C ASP A 470 1.96 -29.35 5.84
N LYS A 471 3.08 -29.19 5.12
CA LYS A 471 4.32 -28.64 5.70
C LYS A 471 4.17 -27.18 6.12
N ASN A 472 3.37 -26.42 5.37
CA ASN A 472 3.24 -24.97 5.53
C ASN A 472 2.01 -24.54 6.34
N LYS A 473 1.20 -25.50 6.83
CA LYS A 473 -0.01 -25.21 7.59
C LYS A 473 0.31 -24.48 8.90
N LYS A 474 -0.59 -23.57 9.28
CA LYS A 474 -0.47 -22.81 10.54
C LYS A 474 -1.14 -23.48 11.74
N GLY A 475 -2.05 -24.43 11.51
CA GLY A 475 -2.78 -25.15 12.56
C GLY A 475 -2.40 -26.62 12.65
N ASP A 476 -2.98 -27.34 13.61
CA ASP A 476 -2.73 -28.77 13.79
C ASP A 476 -3.26 -29.62 12.63
N VAL A 477 -4.29 -29.12 11.95
CA VAL A 477 -4.96 -29.76 10.81
C VAL A 477 -5.05 -28.81 9.63
N LEU A 478 -5.20 -29.38 8.44
CA LEU A 478 -5.45 -28.64 7.20
C LEU A 478 -6.90 -28.14 7.12
N ARG A 479 -7.09 -26.83 7.16
CA ARG A 479 -8.39 -26.14 7.22
C ARG A 479 -8.92 -25.82 5.83
N THR A 480 -10.11 -25.24 5.78
CA THR A 480 -10.72 -24.82 4.50
C THR A 480 -9.85 -23.82 3.73
N CYS A 481 -9.19 -22.85 4.38
CA CYS A 481 -8.29 -21.93 3.67
C CYS A 481 -7.10 -22.66 3.03
N ASP A 482 -6.61 -23.71 3.67
CA ASP A 482 -5.50 -24.52 3.16
C ASP A 482 -5.98 -25.40 1.96
N LEU A 483 -7.27 -25.75 1.92
CA LEU A 483 -7.88 -26.42 0.77
C LEU A 483 -7.95 -25.49 -0.46
N PHE A 484 -8.18 -24.19 -0.27
CA PHE A 484 -8.07 -23.21 -1.35
C PHE A 484 -6.64 -23.17 -1.90
N ASP A 485 -5.63 -23.10 -1.04
CA ASP A 485 -4.22 -23.12 -1.46
C ASP A 485 -3.90 -24.38 -2.27
N ALA A 486 -4.36 -25.55 -1.80
CA ALA A 486 -4.16 -26.82 -2.51
C ALA A 486 -4.83 -26.84 -3.90
N ILE A 487 -6.06 -26.32 -4.03
CA ILE A 487 -6.75 -26.24 -5.32
C ILE A 487 -6.03 -25.26 -6.26
N GLU A 488 -5.59 -24.10 -5.75
CA GLU A 488 -4.83 -23.12 -6.52
C GLU A 488 -3.56 -23.74 -7.09
N GLN A 489 -2.80 -24.43 -6.24
CA GLN A 489 -1.58 -25.11 -6.60
C GLN A 489 -1.84 -26.18 -7.67
N CYS A 490 -2.79 -27.11 -7.47
CA CYS A 490 -3.09 -28.16 -8.46
C CYS A 490 -3.42 -27.56 -9.84
N LEU A 491 -4.22 -26.49 -9.87
CA LEU A 491 -4.58 -25.81 -11.12
C LEU A 491 -3.41 -25.09 -11.78
N LEU A 492 -2.56 -24.44 -10.98
CA LEU A 492 -1.38 -23.76 -11.51
C LEU A 492 -0.43 -24.75 -12.19
N ILE A 493 -0.21 -25.95 -11.63
CA ILE A 493 0.56 -27.01 -12.30
C ILE A 493 -0.07 -27.38 -13.63
N SER A 494 -1.34 -27.77 -13.61
CA SER A 494 -2.06 -28.20 -14.80
C SER A 494 -1.94 -27.16 -15.92
N VAL A 495 -2.06 -25.87 -15.60
CA VAL A 495 -1.88 -24.79 -16.58
C VAL A 495 -0.44 -24.67 -17.04
N LEU A 496 0.53 -24.71 -16.13
CA LEU A 496 1.95 -24.51 -16.44
C LEU A 496 2.58 -25.67 -17.21
N GLU A 497 2.16 -26.91 -16.97
CA GLU A 497 2.59 -28.07 -17.75
C GLU A 497 2.09 -28.02 -19.19
N ASN A 498 0.88 -27.49 -19.41
CA ASN A 498 0.35 -27.21 -20.75
C ASN A 498 1.04 -26.01 -21.44
N HIS A 499 1.81 -25.22 -20.71
CA HIS A 499 2.49 -24.02 -21.20
C HIS A 499 3.96 -23.93 -20.72
N PRO A 500 4.82 -24.88 -21.13
CA PRO A 500 6.16 -25.06 -20.56
C PRO A 500 7.04 -23.82 -20.72
N LYS A 501 6.89 -23.07 -21.83
CA LYS A 501 7.63 -21.81 -22.04
C LYS A 501 7.41 -20.79 -20.91
N VAL A 502 6.20 -20.71 -20.37
CA VAL A 502 5.89 -19.80 -19.24
C VAL A 502 6.50 -20.33 -17.96
N SER A 503 6.34 -21.63 -17.68
CA SER A 503 6.95 -22.26 -16.50
C SER A 503 8.48 -22.11 -16.47
N GLU A 504 9.13 -22.52 -17.55
CA GLU A 504 10.60 -22.60 -17.67
C GLU A 504 11.28 -21.25 -17.80
N LYS A 505 10.67 -20.28 -18.49
CA LYS A 505 11.34 -19.00 -18.77
C LYS A 505 10.76 -17.83 -18.01
N PHE A 506 9.44 -17.74 -17.86
CA PHE A 506 8.83 -16.65 -17.12
C PHE A 506 8.88 -16.94 -15.62
N VAL A 507 8.22 -18.00 -15.14
CA VAL A 507 8.17 -18.31 -13.70
C VAL A 507 9.58 -18.55 -13.18
N THR A 508 10.30 -19.54 -13.71
CA THR A 508 11.68 -19.84 -13.27
C THR A 508 12.65 -18.68 -13.46
N GLY A 509 12.53 -17.91 -14.54
CA GLY A 509 13.40 -16.76 -14.80
C GLY A 509 13.11 -15.52 -13.93
N GLN A 510 11.90 -15.42 -13.37
CA GLN A 510 11.48 -14.32 -12.51
C GLN A 510 11.46 -14.71 -11.02
N LEU A 511 11.56 -16.00 -10.70
CA LEU A 511 11.44 -16.55 -9.35
C LEU A 511 12.56 -16.03 -8.42
N PRO A 512 12.21 -15.38 -7.31
CA PRO A 512 13.09 -15.27 -6.15
C PRO A 512 13.19 -16.63 -5.48
N VAL A 513 14.30 -16.91 -4.81
CA VAL A 513 14.52 -18.15 -4.04
C VAL A 513 13.42 -18.38 -2.98
N VAL A 514 12.73 -17.34 -2.52
CA VAL A 514 11.67 -17.42 -1.49
C VAL A 514 10.42 -18.16 -1.97
N PHE A 515 10.06 -18.07 -3.26
CA PHE A 515 8.93 -18.84 -3.81
C PHE A 515 9.23 -20.35 -3.93
N CYS A 516 10.48 -20.80 -3.71
CA CYS A 516 10.77 -22.23 -3.58
C CYS A 516 10.08 -22.87 -2.36
N GLN A 517 9.60 -22.07 -1.39
CA GLN A 517 8.82 -22.55 -0.25
C GLN A 517 7.30 -22.64 -0.54
N GLU A 518 6.78 -21.88 -1.51
CA GLU A 518 5.36 -21.93 -1.89
C GLU A 518 5.09 -22.79 -3.14
N LEU A 519 6.12 -23.06 -3.96
CA LEU A 519 6.02 -23.86 -5.19
C LEU A 519 7.23 -24.81 -5.40
N PRO A 520 7.53 -25.73 -4.47
CA PRO A 520 8.70 -26.61 -4.56
C PRO A 520 8.73 -27.58 -5.75
N TRP A 521 7.63 -27.75 -6.50
CA TRP A 521 7.64 -28.47 -7.77
C TRP A 521 8.33 -27.73 -8.92
N VAL A 522 8.51 -26.40 -8.84
CA VAL A 522 9.28 -25.68 -9.87
C VAL A 522 10.77 -25.99 -9.68
N ALA A 523 11.18 -26.30 -8.44
CA ALA A 523 12.55 -26.70 -8.13
C ALA A 523 12.84 -28.20 -8.37
N ASN A 524 11.83 -29.08 -8.26
CA ASN A 524 12.01 -30.54 -8.30
C ASN A 524 11.30 -31.26 -9.47
N GLY A 525 10.54 -30.57 -10.34
CA GLY A 525 9.59 -31.19 -11.27
C GLY A 525 9.93 -31.18 -12.77
N LEU A 526 11.07 -30.63 -13.20
CA LEU A 526 11.46 -30.64 -14.62
C LEU A 526 12.58 -31.66 -14.94
N GLY A 527 12.63 -32.74 -14.16
CA GLY A 527 13.55 -33.85 -14.37
C GLY A 527 12.82 -35.18 -14.35
N ASN A 528 12.08 -35.47 -15.43
CA ASN A 528 11.87 -36.83 -15.94
C ASN A 528 11.58 -36.77 -17.43
#